data_AF-A0A545AH14-F1
#
_entry.id   AF-A0A545AH14-F1
#
_cell.length_a   1.000
_cell.length_b   1.000
_cell.length_c   1.000
_cell.angle_alpha   90.00
_cell.angle_beta   90.00
_cell.angle_gamma   90.00
#
_symmetry.space_group_name_H-M   'P 1'
#
loop_
_entity.id
_entity.type
_entity.pdbx_description
1 polymer ?
#
loop_
_entity_poly.entity_id
_entity_poly.type
_entity_poly.pdbx_seq_one_letter_code
_entity_poly.pdbx_strand_id
1 'polypeptide(L)'
;MTPLKSPQDAVRTLGEFIREQRAGSQISLRQLAKQAGISNPYLSQIERGLRKPSAEILQQIAKALRISAETLYVHAGLLESTDGVRDELFSTSSPFGGRPSSQKVGRKEFTDAAPGPAASAIESDEYLTDRQKQILLEIYHSFRRENAAGDNV
;
A
#
# COMPACT_ATOMS: atom_id res chain seq x y z
N MET A 1 4.98 -10.86 -25.06
CA MET A 1 4.59 -11.77 -23.96
C MET A 1 5.59 -11.56 -22.84
N THR A 2 5.36 -10.57 -21.98
CA THR A 2 6.24 -10.28 -20.85
C THR A 2 6.07 -11.44 -19.85
N PRO A 3 7.14 -12.17 -19.47
CA PRO A 3 6.98 -13.22 -18.49
C PRO A 3 6.59 -12.56 -17.16
N LEU A 4 5.43 -12.93 -16.62
CA LEU A 4 5.06 -12.60 -15.24
C LEU A 4 6.20 -13.10 -14.35
N LYS A 5 6.96 -12.19 -13.74
CA LYS A 5 7.99 -12.56 -12.74
C LYS A 5 7.32 -13.46 -11.71
N SER A 6 7.93 -14.60 -11.43
CA SER A 6 7.32 -15.50 -10.44
C SER A 6 7.26 -14.77 -9.09
N PRO A 7 6.26 -15.07 -8.23
CA PRO A 7 6.16 -14.44 -6.91
C PRO A 7 7.38 -14.67 -6.01
N GLN A 8 8.30 -15.55 -6.39
CA GLN A 8 9.57 -15.79 -5.70
C GLN A 8 10.68 -14.87 -6.24
N ASP A 9 10.69 -14.63 -7.56
CA ASP A 9 11.62 -13.68 -8.20
C ASP A 9 11.38 -12.24 -7.73
N ALA A 10 10.11 -11.87 -7.52
CA ALA A 10 9.74 -10.56 -6.98
C ALA A 10 10.30 -10.35 -5.55
N VAL A 11 10.18 -11.36 -4.68
CA VAL A 11 10.66 -11.27 -3.30
C VAL A 11 12.18 -11.20 -3.23
N ARG A 12 12.86 -11.94 -4.10
CA ARG A 12 14.31 -11.87 -4.24
C ARG A 12 14.75 -10.49 -4.75
N THR A 13 14.08 -9.97 -5.79
CA THR A 13 14.33 -8.65 -6.36
C THR A 13 14.15 -7.55 -5.29
N LEU A 14 13.11 -7.64 -4.47
CA LEU A 14 12.86 -6.73 -3.36
C LEU A 14 13.96 -6.79 -2.29
N GLY A 15 14.34 -7.99 -1.86
CA GLY A 15 15.35 -8.18 -0.82
C GLY A 15 16.71 -7.63 -1.24
N GLU A 16 17.10 -7.90 -2.48
CA GLU A 16 18.33 -7.37 -3.10
C GLU A 16 18.29 -5.84 -3.17
N PHE A 17 17.18 -5.26 -3.63
CA PHE A 17 17.01 -3.81 -3.71
C PHE A 17 17.09 -3.11 -2.33
N ILE A 18 16.41 -3.64 -1.31
CA ILE A 18 16.48 -3.08 0.06
C ILE A 18 17.93 -3.07 0.56
N ARG A 19 18.66 -4.16 0.33
CA ARG A 19 20.07 -4.28 0.73
C ARG A 19 20.95 -3.25 0.02
N GLU A 20 20.72 -3.03 -1.27
CA GLU A 20 21.45 -2.04 -2.07
C GLU A 20 21.19 -0.61 -1.58
N GLN A 21 19.91 -0.24 -1.40
CA GLN A 21 19.54 1.08 -0.89
C GLN A 21 20.13 1.34 0.51
N ARG A 22 20.11 0.31 1.37
CA ARG A 22 20.72 0.37 2.69
C ARG A 22 22.23 0.58 2.63
N ALA A 23 22.92 -0.18 1.77
CA ALA A 23 24.37 -0.07 1.60
C ALA A 23 24.78 1.29 1.00
N GLY A 24 24.03 1.79 0.01
CA GLY A 24 24.21 3.12 -0.57
C GLY A 24 24.00 4.24 0.44
N SER A 25 23.08 4.04 1.39
CA SER A 25 22.84 4.96 2.52
C SER A 25 23.85 4.82 3.67
N GLN A 26 24.82 3.90 3.55
CA GLN A 26 25.88 3.63 4.55
C GLN A 26 25.35 3.30 5.96
N ILE A 27 24.14 2.74 6.07
CA ILE A 27 23.57 2.31 7.35
C ILE A 27 23.64 0.78 7.51
N SER A 28 23.86 0.32 8.73
CA SER A 28 23.88 -1.11 9.03
C SER A 28 22.46 -1.72 8.99
N LEU A 29 22.36 -3.04 8.79
CA LEU A 29 21.10 -3.77 8.89
C LEU A 29 20.37 -3.52 10.23
N ARG A 30 21.13 -3.47 11.33
CA ARG A 30 20.59 -3.20 12.68
C ARG A 30 20.03 -1.79 12.79
N GLN A 31 20.69 -0.83 12.17
CA GLN A 31 20.24 0.56 12.16
C GLN A 31 18.98 0.74 11.32
N LEU A 32 18.92 0.13 10.12
CA LEU A 32 17.70 0.16 9.30
C LEU A 32 16.52 -0.49 10.04
N ALA A 33 16.72 -1.67 10.63
CA ALA A 33 15.69 -2.34 11.41
C ALA A 33 15.16 -1.45 12.56
N LYS A 34 16.06 -0.81 13.30
CA LYS A 34 15.70 0.14 14.36
C LYS A 34 14.90 1.34 13.85
N GLN A 35 15.32 1.93 12.72
CA GLN A 35 14.64 3.09 12.12
C GLN A 35 13.27 2.74 11.54
N ALA A 36 13.14 1.54 10.96
CA ALA A 36 11.88 1.03 10.43
C ALA A 36 10.94 0.47 11.53
N GLY A 37 11.41 0.34 12.78
CA GLY A 37 10.58 -0.20 13.87
C GLY A 37 10.33 -1.71 13.76
N ILE A 38 11.17 -2.44 13.04
CA ILE A 38 11.04 -3.89 12.83
C ILE A 38 12.21 -4.66 13.44
N SER A 39 12.02 -5.95 13.70
CA SER A 39 13.09 -6.77 14.27
C SER A 39 14.22 -7.01 13.27
N ASN A 40 15.46 -7.01 13.76
CA ASN A 40 16.64 -7.27 12.92
C ASN A 40 16.61 -8.66 12.24
N PRO A 41 16.20 -9.76 12.91
CA PRO A 41 16.05 -11.06 12.26
C PRO A 41 15.03 -11.04 11.14
N TYR A 42 13.93 -10.31 11.29
CA TYR A 42 12.89 -10.22 10.27
C TYR A 42 13.37 -9.46 9.04
N LEU A 43 14.02 -8.30 9.21
CA LEU A 43 14.65 -7.57 8.11
C LEU A 43 15.72 -8.42 7.40
N SER A 44 16.51 -9.19 8.13
CA SER A 44 17.49 -10.14 7.54
C SER A 44 16.82 -11.19 6.66
N GLN A 45 15.64 -11.67 7.04
CA GLN A 45 14.90 -12.63 6.22
C GLN A 45 14.34 -11.97 4.94
N ILE A 46 13.92 -10.70 5.02
CA ILE A 46 13.46 -9.93 3.86
C ILE A 46 14.60 -9.69 2.87
N GLU A 47 15.78 -9.19 3.32
CA GLU A 47 16.93 -8.95 2.42
C GLU A 47 17.45 -10.21 1.72
N ARG A 48 17.20 -11.39 2.28
CA ARG A 48 17.55 -12.69 1.68
C ARG A 48 16.45 -13.29 0.80
N GLY A 49 15.32 -12.60 0.67
CA GLY A 49 14.16 -13.07 -0.08
C GLY A 49 13.43 -14.26 0.58
N LEU A 50 13.65 -14.51 1.88
CA LEU A 50 13.05 -15.64 2.60
C LEU A 50 11.65 -15.32 3.16
N ARG A 51 11.27 -14.04 3.16
CA ARG A 51 9.98 -13.56 3.69
C ARG A 51 9.37 -12.52 2.77
N LYS A 52 8.04 -12.60 2.64
CA LYS A 52 7.22 -11.57 2.00
C LYS A 52 6.80 -10.55 3.06
N PRO A 53 7.28 -9.29 3.00
CA PRO A 53 6.78 -8.24 3.89
C PRO A 53 5.36 -7.80 3.51
N SER A 54 4.60 -7.30 4.50
CA SER A 54 3.32 -6.63 4.25
C SER A 54 3.52 -5.22 3.71
N ALA A 55 2.46 -4.59 3.20
CA ALA A 55 2.50 -3.21 2.71
C ALA A 55 2.96 -2.22 3.81
N GLU A 56 2.49 -2.41 5.05
CA GLU A 56 2.91 -1.57 6.18
C GLU A 56 4.41 -1.65 6.44
N ILE A 57 4.98 -2.86 6.43
CA ILE A 57 6.42 -3.08 6.60
C ILE A 57 7.21 -2.42 5.47
N LEU A 58 6.70 -2.51 4.23
CA LEU A 58 7.31 -1.82 3.09
C LEU A 58 7.30 -0.30 3.27
N GLN A 59 6.19 0.29 3.75
CA GLN A 59 6.13 1.73 4.05
C GLN A 59 7.13 2.14 5.13
N GLN A 60 7.24 1.35 6.20
CA GLN A 60 8.18 1.59 7.29
C GLN A 60 9.64 1.54 6.80
N ILE A 61 9.98 0.55 5.96
CA ILE A 61 11.30 0.42 5.34
C ILE A 61 11.57 1.58 4.38
N ALA A 62 10.61 1.95 3.54
CA ALA A 62 10.73 3.09 2.61
C ALA A 62 11.01 4.40 3.36
N LYS A 63 10.24 4.66 4.43
CA LYS A 63 10.42 5.84 5.28
C LYS A 63 11.81 5.87 5.92
N ALA A 64 12.30 4.73 6.41
CA ALA A 64 13.63 4.62 7.00
C ALA A 64 14.76 4.83 5.97
N LEU A 65 14.59 4.31 4.75
CA LEU A 65 15.52 4.50 3.63
C LEU A 65 15.39 5.86 2.93
N ARG A 66 14.36 6.65 3.27
CA ARG A 66 14.02 7.93 2.61
C ARG A 66 13.78 7.79 1.10
N ILE A 67 13.12 6.71 0.70
CA ILE A 67 12.70 6.45 -0.69
C ILE A 67 11.17 6.35 -0.78
N SER A 68 10.64 6.37 -2.00
CA SER A 68 9.21 6.14 -2.21
C SER A 68 8.82 4.70 -1.88
N ALA A 69 7.69 4.51 -1.19
CA ALA A 69 7.11 3.19 -0.97
C ALA A 69 6.68 2.53 -2.29
N GLU A 70 6.33 3.33 -3.30
CA GLU A 70 5.99 2.87 -4.65
C GLU A 70 7.10 2.03 -5.28
N THR A 71 8.35 2.48 -5.15
CA THR A 71 9.52 1.77 -5.66
C THR A 71 9.63 0.37 -5.05
N LEU A 72 9.38 0.26 -3.74
CA LEU A 72 9.37 -1.04 -3.06
C LEU A 72 8.19 -1.92 -3.50
N TYR A 73 7.02 -1.34 -3.77
CA TYR A 73 5.87 -2.11 -4.27
C TYR A 73 6.12 -2.69 -5.66
N VAL A 74 6.77 -1.93 -6.55
CA VAL A 74 7.18 -2.42 -7.87
C VAL A 74 8.14 -3.61 -7.73
N HIS A 75 9.19 -3.46 -6.90
CA HIS A 75 10.12 -4.55 -6.66
C HIS A 75 9.48 -5.75 -5.96
N ALA A 76 8.46 -5.53 -5.12
CA ALA A 76 7.68 -6.59 -4.47
C ALA A 76 6.70 -7.30 -5.42
N GLY A 77 6.51 -6.81 -6.65
CA GLY A 77 5.50 -7.31 -7.59
C GLY A 77 4.06 -6.98 -7.16
N LEU A 78 3.89 -5.98 -6.30
CA LEU A 78 2.59 -5.47 -5.83
C LEU A 78 2.05 -4.35 -6.71
N LEU A 79 2.91 -3.72 -7.52
CA LEU A 79 2.56 -2.64 -8.42
C LEU A 79 3.25 -2.86 -9.78
N GLU A 80 2.50 -2.76 -10.86
CA GLU A 80 3.09 -2.69 -12.21
C GLU A 80 3.65 -1.27 -12.40
N SER A 81 4.87 -1.13 -12.91
CA SER A 81 5.41 0.18 -13.31
C SER A 81 4.48 0.77 -14.37
N THR A 82 3.73 1.81 -14.03
CA THR A 82 2.76 2.46 -14.92
C THR A 82 3.41 3.26 -16.07
N ASP A 83 4.70 3.06 -16.30
CA ASP A 83 5.45 3.66 -17.41
C ASP A 83 4.92 3.23 -18.79
N GLY A 84 4.15 2.14 -18.88
CA GLY A 84 3.52 1.68 -20.12
C GLY A 84 2.12 2.22 -20.44
N VAL A 85 1.46 2.94 -19.51
CA VAL A 85 0.04 3.35 -19.70
C VAL A 85 -0.10 4.81 -20.17
N ARG A 86 0.99 5.60 -20.17
CA ARG A 86 0.95 7.00 -20.62
C ARG A 86 0.98 7.19 -22.14
N ASP A 87 1.34 6.18 -22.93
CA ASP A 87 1.43 6.32 -24.40
C ASP A 87 0.13 5.94 -25.15
N GLU A 88 -0.75 5.11 -24.56
CA GLU A 88 -1.98 4.67 -25.26
C GLU A 88 -3.24 5.51 -24.96
N LEU A 89 -3.21 6.38 -23.94
CA LEU A 89 -4.38 7.17 -23.51
C LEU A 89 -4.48 8.58 -24.10
N PHE A 90 -3.52 9.03 -24.93
CA PHE A 90 -3.52 10.40 -25.50
C PHE A 90 -3.75 10.46 -27.02
N SER A 91 -4.12 9.37 -27.67
CA SER A 91 -4.57 9.38 -29.07
C SER A 91 -6.06 9.09 -29.16
N THR A 92 -6.89 10.03 -28.67
CA THR A 92 -8.15 10.43 -29.32
C THR A 92 -8.76 11.62 -28.58
N SER A 93 -9.13 12.61 -29.38
CA SER A 93 -9.88 13.82 -29.10
C SER A 93 -10.74 13.86 -27.82
N SER A 94 -10.56 14.95 -27.06
CA SER A 94 -11.57 15.54 -26.18
C SER A 94 -12.96 15.52 -26.83
N PRO A 95 -13.99 15.14 -26.07
CA PRO A 95 -15.01 16.15 -25.74
C PRO A 95 -15.56 15.99 -24.32
N PHE A 96 -16.34 16.99 -23.91
CA PHE A 96 -17.19 17.07 -22.71
C PHE A 96 -16.59 17.70 -21.45
N GLY A 97 -16.86 19.01 -21.36
CA GLY A 97 -16.97 19.71 -20.09
C GLY A 97 -18.26 19.38 -19.34
N GLY A 98 -18.26 19.74 -18.06
CA GLY A 98 -19.45 19.72 -17.22
C GLY A 98 -19.08 19.71 -15.74
N ARG A 99 -19.03 20.89 -15.12
CA ARG A 99 -19.23 21.03 -13.67
C ARG A 99 -20.74 20.95 -13.40
N PRO A 100 -21.17 20.29 -12.32
CA PRO A 100 -21.87 20.99 -11.25
C PRO A 100 -21.31 20.58 -9.87
N SER A 101 -20.90 21.51 -9.01
CA SER A 101 -21.69 22.23 -8.00
C SER A 101 -22.08 21.43 -6.75
N SER A 102 -21.71 22.02 -5.62
CA SER A 102 -21.94 21.69 -4.21
C SER A 102 -23.24 20.95 -3.84
N GLN A 103 -23.11 19.99 -2.93
CA GLN A 103 -24.21 19.64 -2.03
C GLN A 103 -23.69 19.40 -0.60
N LYS A 104 -24.10 20.30 0.31
CA LYS A 104 -24.10 20.08 1.76
C LYS A 104 -25.02 18.89 2.07
N VAL A 105 -24.50 17.90 2.77
CA VAL A 105 -25.26 16.91 3.54
C VAL A 105 -24.56 16.86 4.89
N GLY A 106 -25.12 17.38 5.97
CA GLY A 106 -26.41 16.97 6.51
C GLY A 106 -26.09 16.05 7.70
N ARG A 107 -25.94 16.68 8.88
CA ARG A 107 -25.75 16.05 10.19
C ARG A 107 -26.77 14.92 10.34
N LYS A 108 -26.31 13.66 10.44
CA LYS A 108 -27.14 12.52 10.85
C LYS A 108 -26.36 11.67 11.83
N GLU A 109 -26.70 11.89 13.10
CA GLU A 109 -26.99 10.89 14.13
C GLU A 109 -26.25 9.54 13.95
N PHE A 110 -25.24 9.34 14.80
CA PHE A 110 -24.64 8.04 15.06
C PHE A 110 -25.68 7.17 15.78
N THR A 111 -26.24 6.19 15.07
CA THR A 111 -26.91 5.05 15.69
C THR A 111 -26.15 3.78 15.32
N ASP A 112 -25.85 2.98 16.33
CA ASP A 112 -25.23 1.66 16.22
C ASP A 112 -25.94 0.76 15.18
N ALA A 113 -25.16 -0.08 14.49
CA ALA A 113 -25.58 -1.15 13.57
C ALA A 113 -25.80 -0.83 12.07
N ALA A 114 -24.75 -0.34 11.39
CA ALA A 114 -24.48 -0.67 9.98
C ALA A 114 -22.98 -0.44 9.63
N PRO A 115 -22.38 -1.22 8.71
CA PRO A 115 -21.11 -0.83 8.09
C PRO A 115 -21.27 0.54 7.43
N GLY A 116 -20.29 1.43 7.62
CA GLY A 116 -20.34 2.79 7.07
C GLY A 116 -20.28 2.79 5.54
N PRO A 117 -20.53 3.94 4.87
CA PRO A 117 -20.61 4.04 3.40
C PRO A 117 -19.37 3.48 2.67
N ALA A 118 -18.20 3.57 3.31
CA ALA A 118 -16.96 3.01 2.78
C ALA A 118 -16.92 1.47 2.85
N ALA A 119 -17.40 0.87 3.94
CA ALA A 119 -17.43 -0.58 4.10
C ALA A 119 -18.43 -1.24 3.13
N SER A 120 -19.61 -0.63 2.93
CA SER A 120 -20.57 -1.12 1.94
C SER A 120 -20.04 -1.03 0.51
N ALA A 121 -19.30 0.03 0.16
CA ALA A 121 -18.66 0.15 -1.15
C ALA A 121 -17.62 -0.96 -1.38
N ILE A 122 -16.79 -1.26 -0.36
CA ILE A 122 -15.79 -2.33 -0.42
C ILE A 122 -16.44 -3.71 -0.58
N GLU A 123 -17.53 -3.98 0.13
CA GLU A 123 -18.25 -5.26 0.05
C GLU A 123 -18.90 -5.46 -1.32
N SER A 124 -19.48 -4.40 -1.90
CA SER A 124 -20.17 -4.45 -3.19
C SER A 124 -19.26 -4.41 -4.42
N ASP A 125 -17.95 -4.23 -4.24
CA ASP A 125 -17.00 -4.11 -5.35
C ASP A 125 -16.83 -5.46 -6.08
N GLU A 126 -17.23 -5.52 -7.34
CA GLU A 126 -17.16 -6.74 -8.17
C GLU A 126 -15.74 -7.07 -8.64
N TYR A 127 -14.81 -6.12 -8.58
CA TYR A 127 -13.41 -6.30 -9.01
C TYR A 127 -12.48 -6.72 -7.87
N LEU A 128 -12.98 -6.73 -6.63
CA LEU A 128 -12.22 -7.19 -5.47
C LEU A 128 -12.52 -8.66 -5.15
N THR A 129 -11.45 -9.42 -4.93
CA THR A 129 -11.56 -10.77 -4.36
C THR A 129 -11.98 -10.71 -2.89
N ASP A 130 -12.61 -11.76 -2.39
CA ASP A 130 -13.05 -11.85 -0.98
C ASP A 130 -11.91 -11.59 0.01
N ARG A 131 -10.69 -12.05 -0.33
CA ARG A 131 -9.51 -11.80 0.50
C ARG A 131 -9.11 -10.33 0.51
N GLN A 132 -9.19 -9.64 -0.62
CA GLN A 132 -8.89 -8.20 -0.72
C GLN A 132 -9.94 -7.36 0.04
N LYS A 133 -11.22 -7.72 -0.07
CA LYS A 133 -12.31 -7.11 0.70
C LYS A 133 -12.07 -7.24 2.20
N GLN A 134 -11.71 -8.45 2.65
CA GLN A 134 -11.44 -8.72 4.07
C GLN A 134 -10.29 -7.86 4.62
N ILE A 135 -9.21 -7.71 3.86
CA ILE A 135 -8.05 -6.90 4.26
C ILE A 135 -8.42 -5.41 4.33
N LEU A 136 -9.15 -4.90 3.33
CA LEU A 136 -9.59 -3.50 3.32
C LEU A 136 -10.54 -3.18 4.47
N LEU A 137 -11.46 -4.09 4.80
CA LEU A 137 -12.35 -3.96 5.95
C LEU A 137 -11.58 -4.00 7.27
N GLU A 138 -10.58 -4.87 7.41
CA GLU A 138 -9.71 -4.94 8.60
C GLU A 138 -8.97 -3.61 8.85
N ILE A 139 -8.38 -3.04 7.78
CA ILE A 139 -7.71 -1.73 7.83
C ILE A 139 -8.72 -0.63 8.20
N TYR A 140 -9.88 -0.60 7.53
CA TYR A 140 -10.93 0.39 7.78
C TYR A 140 -11.44 0.36 9.22
N HIS A 141 -11.72 -0.83 9.77
CA HIS A 141 -12.16 -0.99 11.15
C HIS A 141 -11.08 -0.59 12.15
N SER A 142 -9.79 -0.81 11.84
CA SER A 142 -8.69 -0.34 12.66
C SER A 142 -8.68 1.18 12.78
N PHE A 143 -8.72 1.89 11.65
CA PHE A 143 -8.77 3.36 11.63
C PHE A 143 -10.01 3.91 12.35
N ARG A 144 -11.18 3.28 12.17
CA ARG A 144 -12.42 3.76 12.81
C ARG A 144 -12.37 3.61 14.33
N ARG A 145 -11.74 2.55 14.83
CA ARG A 145 -11.54 2.30 16.26
C ARG A 145 -10.49 3.24 16.87
N GLU A 146 -9.41 3.52 16.16
CA GLU A 146 -8.38 4.48 16.59
C GLU A 146 -8.95 5.91 16.70
N ASN A 147 -9.70 6.36 15.69
CA ASN A 147 -10.32 7.69 15.70
C ASN A 147 -11.41 7.83 16.78
N ALA A 148 -12.18 6.76 17.06
CA ALA A 148 -13.16 6.77 18.15
C ALA A 148 -12.51 6.80 19.54
N ALA A 149 -11.29 6.29 19.69
CA ALA A 149 -10.53 6.33 20.93
C ALA A 149 -9.79 7.66 21.15
N GLY A 150 -9.51 8.41 20.08
CA GLY A 150 -8.81 9.70 20.11
C GLY A 150 -9.67 10.89 20.57
N ASP A 151 -10.99 10.77 20.64
CA ASP A 151 -11.93 11.84 21.05
C ASP A 151 -12.15 11.94 22.58
N ASN A 152 -11.32 11.28 23.40
CA ASN A 152 -11.50 11.19 24.87
C ASN A 152 -10.34 11.78 25.71
N VAL A 153 -9.55 12.71 25.17
CA VAL A 153 -8.49 13.44 25.90
C VAL A 153 -8.63 14.94 25.75
#